data_AF-A0A318J348-F1
#
_entry.id   AF-A0A318J348-F1
#
_cell.length_a   1.000
_cell.length_b   1.000
_cell.length_c   1.000
_cell.angle_alpha   90.00
_cell.angle_beta   90.00
_cell.angle_gamma   90.00
#
_symmetry.space_group_name_H-M   'P 1'
#
loop_
_entity.id
_entity.type
_entity.pdbx_description
1 polymer ?
#
loop_
_entity_poly.entity_id
_entity_poly.type
_entity_poly.pdbx_seq_one_letter_code
_entity_poly.pdbx_strand_id
1 'polypeptide(L)'
;MGGQIWTEADVAKLRSLLESNKNFEQCAAELPGRSAKAIQQFAMRHGMEKAEPYEWPEREIEILKRIYASPRAIKESMHLLPGRSYVAAAAMAHRLGFPAKGKPLKGSTSVVFKLCVPVILEFGPLTADELAIKTGQNAQTIREAMRRNHGRDSRIGGWKRTTPHHWAVQWAIGSDPDVPRPEALTKSEQNRAQAKRKKARKANPFLVAAGEVKPVLTGAGREFKQDMTIHLHDELEAA
;
A
#
# COMPACT_ATOMS: atom_id res chain seq x y z
N MET A 1 7.70 10.42 26.05
CA MET A 1 9.02 10.59 25.40
C MET A 1 9.33 12.07 25.35
N GLY A 2 10.00 12.60 26.38
CA GLY A 2 10.36 14.02 26.45
C GLY A 2 11.42 14.32 25.40
N GLY A 3 11.13 15.22 24.46
CA GLY A 3 12.12 15.72 23.51
C GLY A 3 13.19 16.50 24.26
N GLN A 4 14.46 16.19 24.01
CA GLN A 4 15.60 16.90 24.58
C GLN A 4 15.46 18.41 24.29
N ILE A 5 15.70 19.27 25.28
CA ILE A 5 15.57 20.73 25.13
C ILE A 5 16.75 21.23 24.29
N TRP A 6 16.50 22.12 23.32
CA TRP A 6 17.57 22.73 22.52
C TRP A 6 18.42 23.65 23.40
N THR A 7 19.69 23.31 23.57
CA THR A 7 20.62 24.14 24.33
C THR A 7 21.28 25.18 23.43
N GLU A 8 21.80 26.27 24.00
CA GLU A 8 22.53 27.29 23.23
C GLU A 8 23.77 26.71 22.52
N ALA A 9 24.42 25.70 23.13
CA ALA A 9 25.51 24.96 22.51
C ALA A 9 25.06 24.17 21.27
N ASP A 10 23.89 23.52 21.33
CA ASP A 10 23.31 22.82 20.17
C ASP A 10 22.98 23.79 19.04
N VAL A 11 22.48 24.98 19.38
CA VAL A 11 22.14 26.04 18.41
C VAL A 11 23.40 26.59 17.73
N ALA A 12 24.44 26.91 18.50
CA ALA A 12 25.71 27.38 17.97
C ALA A 12 26.36 26.33 17.06
N LYS A 13 26.34 25.07 17.49
CA LYS A 13 26.85 23.95 16.68
C LYS A 13 26.04 23.77 15.41
N LEU A 14 24.71 23.82 15.49
CA LEU A 14 23.86 23.72 14.31
C LEU A 14 24.14 24.86 13.30
N ARG A 15 24.32 26.10 13.76
CA ARG A 15 24.69 27.23 12.88
C ARG A 15 26.00 26.95 12.14
N SER A 16 27.06 26.56 12.86
CA SER A 16 28.34 26.21 12.25
C SER A 16 28.23 25.05 11.25
N LEU A 17 27.40 24.05 11.53
CA LEU A 17 27.17 22.92 10.62
C LEU A 17 26.38 23.33 9.36
N LEU A 18 25.41 24.23 9.48
CA LEU A 18 24.65 24.78 8.37
C LEU A 18 25.49 25.74 7.51
N GLU A 19 26.38 26.51 8.12
CA GLU A 19 27.39 27.33 7.44
C GLU A 19 28.41 26.45 6.70
N SER A 20 28.79 25.32 7.28
CA SER A 20 29.61 24.28 6.62
C SER A 20 28.85 23.49 5.55
N ASN A 21 27.60 23.86 5.26
CA ASN A 21 26.72 23.27 4.27
C ASN A 21 26.53 21.74 4.39
N LYS A 22 26.63 21.20 5.61
CA LYS A 22 26.34 19.79 5.85
C LYS A 22 24.84 19.51 5.65
N ASN A 23 24.51 18.30 5.22
CA ASN A 23 23.10 17.89 5.14
C ASN A 23 22.56 17.58 6.55
N PHE A 24 21.24 17.57 6.72
CA PHE A 24 20.64 17.35 8.04
C PHE A 24 20.94 15.96 8.62
N GLU A 25 21.30 14.97 7.78
CA GLU A 25 21.74 13.65 8.24
C GLU A 25 23.16 13.68 8.82
N GLN A 26 24.08 14.40 8.19
CA GLN A 26 25.42 14.68 8.69
C GLN A 26 25.34 15.53 9.95
N CYS A 27 24.44 16.53 10.01
CA CYS A 27 24.18 17.27 11.24
C CYS A 27 23.66 16.36 12.36
N ALA A 28 22.82 15.37 12.04
CA ALA A 28 22.33 14.40 13.02
C ALA A 28 23.41 13.45 13.54
N ALA A 29 24.44 13.15 12.74
CA ALA A 29 25.60 12.40 13.21
C ALA A 29 26.44 13.19 14.23
N GLU A 30 26.47 14.52 14.11
CA GLU A 30 27.27 15.41 14.97
C GLU A 30 26.49 15.99 16.16
N LEU A 31 25.17 15.87 16.17
CA LEU A 31 24.26 16.26 17.24
C LEU A 31 23.59 15.00 17.85
N PRO A 32 24.24 14.35 18.84
CA PRO A 32 23.73 13.11 19.42
C PRO A 32 22.35 13.32 20.04
N GLY A 33 21.43 12.38 19.80
CA GLY A 33 20.05 12.45 20.32
C GLY A 33 19.08 13.26 19.46
N ARG A 34 19.53 13.84 18.35
CA ARG A 34 18.66 14.60 17.41
C ARG A 34 18.49 13.85 16.10
N SER A 35 17.23 13.64 15.71
CA SER A 35 16.94 13.15 14.36
C SER A 35 17.13 14.26 13.33
N ALA A 36 17.51 13.91 12.09
CA ALA A 36 17.63 14.87 10.99
C ALA A 36 16.36 15.72 10.79
N LYS A 37 15.18 15.11 11.01
CA LYS A 37 13.88 15.78 10.93
C LYS A 37 13.66 16.79 12.06
N ALA A 38 14.11 16.49 13.28
CA ALA A 38 14.03 17.42 14.41
C ALA A 38 14.94 18.63 14.17
N ILE A 39 16.14 18.40 13.63
CA ILE A 39 17.08 19.47 13.25
C ILE A 39 16.50 20.36 12.16
N GLN A 40 15.94 19.77 11.11
CA GLN A 40 15.30 20.50 10.02
C GLN A 40 14.14 21.37 10.52
N GLN A 41 13.23 20.81 11.33
CA GLN A 41 12.09 21.56 11.87
C GLN A 41 12.52 22.71 12.78
N PHE A 42 13.57 22.49 13.58
CA PHE A 42 14.13 23.53 14.43
C PHE A 42 14.76 24.65 13.60
N ALA A 43 15.62 24.31 12.63
CA ALA A 43 16.24 25.28 11.73
C ALA A 43 15.19 26.13 11.00
N MET A 44 14.15 25.52 10.44
CA MET A 44 13.06 26.23 9.78
C MET A 44 12.29 27.16 10.72
N ARG A 45 11.97 26.71 11.95
CA ARG A 45 11.21 27.52 12.93
C ARG A 45 12.00 28.73 13.40
N HIS A 46 13.33 28.63 13.45
CA HIS A 46 14.22 29.68 13.94
C HIS A 46 14.89 30.48 12.82
N GLY A 47 14.41 30.36 11.56
CA GLY A 47 14.95 31.12 10.42
C GLY A 47 16.43 30.82 10.13
N MET A 48 16.93 29.65 10.53
CA MET A 48 18.28 29.21 10.19
C MET A 48 18.24 28.63 8.79
N GLU A 49 18.44 29.51 7.82
CA GLU A 49 18.63 29.09 6.44
C GLU A 49 20.01 28.43 6.30
N LYS A 50 20.11 27.48 5.37
CA LYS A 50 21.44 27.04 4.94
C LYS A 50 22.13 28.23 4.28
N ALA A 51 23.46 28.29 4.38
CA ALA A 51 24.25 29.15 3.50
C ALA A 51 23.84 28.90 2.03
N GLU A 52 23.97 29.93 1.19
CA GLU A 52 23.49 30.08 -0.19
C GLU A 52 23.14 28.77 -0.94
N PRO A 53 22.08 28.77 -1.79
CA PRO A 53 21.63 27.57 -2.50
C PRO A 53 22.81 26.86 -3.17
N TYR A 54 23.24 25.75 -2.56
CA TYR A 54 24.46 25.07 -2.93
C TYR A 54 24.39 24.65 -4.40
N GLU A 55 25.03 25.48 -5.24
CA GLU A 55 25.19 25.25 -6.65
C GLU A 55 25.84 23.89 -6.85
N TRP A 56 25.52 23.21 -7.95
CA TRP A 56 26.06 21.90 -8.22
C TRP A 56 27.52 22.04 -8.62
N PRO A 57 28.50 21.67 -7.78
CA PRO A 57 29.90 21.78 -8.16
C PRO A 57 30.16 20.84 -9.34
N GLU A 58 31.12 21.20 -10.19
CA GLU A 58 31.45 20.45 -11.41
C GLU A 58 31.75 18.98 -11.11
N ARG A 59 32.38 18.71 -9.96
CA ARG A 59 32.65 17.36 -9.46
C ARG A 59 31.38 16.53 -9.24
N GLU A 60 30.33 17.12 -8.66
CA GLU A 60 29.04 16.41 -8.48
C GLU A 60 28.34 16.19 -9.82
N ILE A 61 28.44 17.15 -10.74
CA ILE A 61 27.92 17.02 -12.11
C ILE A 61 28.64 15.89 -12.85
N GLU A 62 29.95 15.74 -12.68
CA GLU A 62 30.74 14.67 -13.28
C GLU A 62 30.40 13.29 -12.68
N ILE A 63 30.21 13.22 -11.36
CA ILE A 63 29.68 12.01 -10.72
C ILE A 63 28.30 11.67 -11.29
N LEU A 64 27.42 12.66 -11.47
CA LEU A 64 26.09 12.45 -12.05
C LEU A 64 26.17 11.96 -13.49
N LYS A 65 27.07 12.52 -14.32
CA LYS A 65 27.38 12.02 -15.68
C LYS A 65 27.80 10.56 -15.66
N ARG A 66 28.73 10.19 -14.76
CA ARG A 66 29.21 8.80 -14.60
C ARG A 66 28.10 7.86 -14.16
N ILE A 67 27.25 8.29 -13.23
CA ILE A 67 26.07 7.53 -12.81
C ILE A 67 25.17 7.30 -14.01
N TYR A 68 24.85 8.34 -14.80
CA TYR A 68 23.95 8.22 -15.95
C TYR A 68 24.51 7.38 -17.10
N ALA A 69 25.82 7.39 -17.32
CA ALA A 69 26.50 6.51 -18.26
C ALA A 69 26.48 5.03 -17.83
N SER A 70 26.39 4.74 -16.52
CA SER A 70 26.33 3.36 -16.04
C SER A 70 24.95 2.70 -16.28
N PRO A 71 24.84 1.37 -16.33
CA PRO A 71 23.54 0.68 -16.40
C PRO A 71 22.78 0.63 -15.06
N ARG A 72 23.41 1.09 -13.96
CA ARG A 72 22.86 0.98 -12.60
C ARG A 72 21.78 2.02 -12.32
N ALA A 73 20.88 1.72 -11.39
CA ALA A 73 19.87 2.70 -10.98
C ALA A 73 20.53 3.86 -10.20
N ILE A 74 19.97 5.07 -10.31
CA ILE A 74 20.44 6.25 -9.55
C ILE A 74 20.42 5.95 -8.05
N LYS A 75 19.36 5.27 -7.58
CA LYS A 75 19.20 4.87 -6.17
C LYS A 75 20.36 4.04 -5.64
N GLU A 76 20.91 3.14 -6.45
CA GLU A 76 22.05 2.29 -6.06
C GLU A 76 23.34 3.11 -5.96
N SER A 77 23.44 4.21 -6.72
CA SER A 77 24.62 5.05 -6.80
C SER A 77 24.57 6.28 -5.88
N MET A 78 23.53 6.42 -5.06
CA MET A 78 23.37 7.58 -4.16
C MET A 78 24.49 7.72 -3.12
N HIS A 79 25.18 6.63 -2.79
CA HIS A 79 26.35 6.66 -1.93
C HIS A 79 27.51 7.50 -2.49
N LEU A 80 27.55 7.76 -3.81
CA LEU A 80 28.55 8.61 -4.46
C LEU A 80 28.25 10.11 -4.36
N LEU A 81 27.03 10.49 -3.95
CA LEU A 81 26.59 11.88 -3.80
C LEU A 81 26.19 12.14 -2.33
N PRO A 82 27.14 12.07 -1.38
CA PRO A 82 26.86 12.36 0.02
C PRO A 82 26.38 13.80 0.13
N GLY A 83 25.27 14.03 0.84
CA GLY A 83 24.70 15.38 0.98
C GLY A 83 23.50 15.66 0.10
N ARG A 84 23.33 14.94 -1.02
CA ARG A 84 22.21 15.12 -1.96
C ARG A 84 21.15 14.05 -1.78
N SER A 85 19.88 14.46 -1.83
CA SER A 85 18.78 13.52 -1.88
C SER A 85 18.61 12.96 -3.30
N TYR A 86 17.99 11.77 -3.41
CA TYR A 86 17.63 11.20 -4.71
C TYR A 86 16.82 12.18 -5.58
N VAL A 87 15.91 12.93 -4.96
CA VAL A 87 15.06 13.91 -5.65
C VAL A 87 15.90 15.06 -6.20
N ALA A 88 16.86 15.58 -5.43
CA ALA A 88 17.77 16.63 -5.88
C ALA A 88 18.64 16.17 -7.07
N ALA A 89 19.18 14.95 -7.00
CA ALA A 89 19.98 14.37 -8.08
C ALA A 89 19.16 14.13 -9.36
N ALA A 90 17.92 13.65 -9.22
CA ALA A 90 17.00 13.48 -10.35
C ALA A 90 16.63 14.82 -11.00
N ALA A 91 16.36 15.86 -10.19
CA ALA A 91 16.02 17.19 -10.67
C ALA A 91 17.19 17.85 -11.43
N MET A 92 18.42 17.74 -10.91
CA MET A 92 19.59 18.24 -11.62
C MET A 92 19.85 17.48 -12.91
N ALA A 93 19.70 16.15 -12.89
CA ALA A 93 19.89 15.36 -14.08
C ALA A 93 18.92 15.74 -15.20
N HIS A 94 17.67 16.02 -14.83
CA HIS A 94 16.66 16.54 -15.76
C HIS A 94 17.05 17.93 -16.30
N ARG A 95 17.57 18.84 -15.45
CA ARG A 95 18.07 20.15 -15.87
C ARG A 95 19.26 20.04 -16.84
N LEU A 96 20.11 19.03 -16.68
CA LEU A 96 21.24 18.75 -17.57
C LEU A 96 20.84 17.99 -18.85
N GLY A 97 19.55 17.69 -19.03
CA GLY A 97 19.04 17.01 -20.22
C GLY A 97 19.36 15.52 -20.30
N PHE A 98 19.71 14.87 -19.19
CA PHE A 98 19.90 13.42 -19.23
C PHE A 98 18.58 12.70 -19.53
N PRO A 99 18.60 11.67 -20.38
CA PRO A 99 17.40 10.88 -20.62
C PRO A 99 16.98 10.19 -19.32
N ALA A 100 15.67 10.05 -19.11
CA ALA A 100 15.16 9.26 -18.00
C ALA A 100 15.78 7.87 -18.07
N LYS A 101 16.52 7.47 -17.02
CA LYS A 101 16.97 6.08 -16.89
C LYS A 101 15.75 5.20 -17.02
N GLY A 102 15.77 4.32 -18.03
CA GLY A 102 14.61 3.53 -18.41
C GLY A 102 13.95 2.86 -17.21
N LYS A 103 12.63 2.67 -17.28
CA LYS A 103 11.90 1.84 -16.32
C LYS A 103 12.67 0.50 -16.21
N PRO A 104 12.78 -0.08 -15.00
CA PRO A 104 13.42 -1.38 -14.87
C PRO A 104 12.82 -2.33 -15.91
N LEU A 105 13.68 -3.07 -16.62
CA LEU A 105 13.27 -4.03 -17.64
C LEU A 105 12.11 -4.89 -17.12
N LYS A 106 11.12 -5.20 -17.98
CA LYS A 106 10.06 -6.16 -17.64
C LYS A 106 10.70 -7.43 -17.04
N GLY A 107 10.23 -7.88 -15.89
CA GLY A 107 10.86 -8.99 -15.15
C GLY A 107 11.83 -8.58 -14.04
N SER A 108 11.90 -7.30 -13.64
CA SER A 108 12.61 -6.94 -12.41
C SER A 108 11.94 -7.64 -11.23
N THR A 109 12.64 -8.64 -10.67
CA THR A 109 12.19 -9.46 -9.53
C THR A 109 11.99 -8.60 -8.29
N SER A 110 10.85 -7.90 -8.21
CA SER A 110 10.51 -7.08 -7.05
C SER A 110 10.52 -7.99 -5.81
N VAL A 111 10.95 -7.45 -4.68
CA VAL A 111 10.97 -8.22 -3.41
C VAL A 111 9.58 -8.79 -3.12
N VAL A 112 8.53 -8.00 -3.37
CA VAL A 112 7.12 -8.44 -3.24
C VAL A 112 6.81 -9.65 -4.11
N PHE A 113 7.28 -9.66 -5.36
CA PHE A 113 7.08 -10.81 -6.24
C PHE A 113 7.75 -12.07 -5.70
N LYS A 114 9.01 -11.97 -5.25
CA LYS A 114 9.74 -13.10 -4.66
C LYS A 114 9.03 -13.68 -3.43
N LEU A 115 8.39 -12.83 -2.63
CA LEU A 115 7.59 -13.26 -1.47
C LEU A 115 6.27 -13.95 -1.89
N CYS A 116 5.64 -13.50 -2.97
CA CYS A 116 4.39 -14.10 -3.43
C CYS A 116 4.58 -15.48 -4.09
N VAL A 117 5.73 -15.73 -4.75
CA VAL A 117 6.02 -17.01 -5.43
C VAL A 117 5.80 -18.24 -4.54
N PRO A 118 6.45 -18.37 -3.36
CA PRO A 118 6.27 -19.56 -2.53
C PRO A 118 4.82 -19.73 -2.05
N VAL A 119 4.12 -18.62 -1.75
CA VAL A 119 2.72 -18.65 -1.32
C VAL A 119 1.80 -19.17 -2.42
N ILE A 120 2.05 -18.79 -3.68
CA ILE A 120 1.25 -19.29 -4.81
C ILE A 120 1.57 -20.76 -5.10
N LEU A 121 2.82 -21.18 -4.95
CA LEU A 121 3.19 -22.59 -5.13
C LEU A 121 2.56 -23.50 -4.06
N GLU A 122 2.41 -23.02 -2.82
CA GLU A 122 1.81 -23.77 -1.72
C GLU A 122 0.27 -23.82 -1.80
N PHE A 123 -0.37 -22.68 -2.03
CA PHE A 123 -1.84 -22.56 -1.94
C PHE A 123 -2.56 -22.55 -3.30
N GLY A 124 -1.81 -22.57 -4.40
CA GLY A 124 -2.36 -22.46 -5.75
C GLY A 124 -2.71 -21.02 -6.17
N PRO A 125 -3.52 -20.86 -7.25
CA PRO A 125 -3.85 -19.54 -7.80
C PRO A 125 -4.65 -18.68 -6.82
N LEU A 126 -4.06 -17.57 -6.39
CA LEU A 126 -4.63 -16.66 -5.39
C LEU A 126 -4.88 -15.27 -5.95
N THR A 127 -5.90 -14.60 -5.44
CA THR A 127 -6.14 -13.18 -5.75
C THR A 127 -5.11 -12.28 -5.05
N ALA A 128 -4.92 -11.07 -5.58
CA ALA A 128 -4.00 -10.12 -4.95
C ALA A 128 -4.40 -9.75 -3.52
N ASP A 129 -5.68 -9.77 -3.19
CA ASP A 129 -6.18 -9.47 -1.85
C ASP A 129 -5.91 -10.63 -0.88
N GLU A 130 -6.02 -11.88 -1.35
CA GLU A 130 -5.64 -13.06 -0.55
C GLU A 130 -4.14 -13.14 -0.34
N LEU A 131 -3.35 -12.81 -1.37
CA LEU A 131 -1.90 -12.69 -1.25
C LEU A 131 -1.53 -11.60 -0.24
N ALA A 132 -2.23 -10.46 -0.25
CA ALA A 132 -2.00 -9.39 0.71
C ALA A 132 -2.22 -9.86 2.15
N ILE A 133 -3.28 -10.63 2.40
CA ILE A 133 -3.57 -11.21 3.72
C ILE A 133 -2.46 -12.18 4.14
N LYS A 134 -1.99 -13.03 3.21
CA LYS A 134 -0.98 -14.06 3.50
C LYS A 134 0.44 -13.49 3.67
N THR A 135 0.83 -12.53 2.84
CA THR A 135 2.18 -11.94 2.86
C THR A 135 2.29 -10.70 3.74
N GLY A 136 1.17 -10.17 4.25
CA GLY A 136 1.11 -8.90 4.99
C GLY A 136 1.51 -7.67 4.15
N GLN A 137 1.47 -7.78 2.81
CA GLN A 137 1.88 -6.71 1.90
C GLN A 137 0.67 -5.98 1.34
N ASN A 138 0.87 -4.76 0.84
CA ASN A 138 -0.21 -4.01 0.20
C ASN A 138 -0.66 -4.70 -1.11
N ALA A 139 -1.97 -4.99 -1.21
CA ALA A 139 -2.60 -5.60 -2.38
C ALA A 139 -2.32 -4.85 -3.70
N GLN A 140 -2.25 -3.51 -3.67
CA GLN A 140 -1.94 -2.71 -4.87
C GLN A 140 -0.50 -2.97 -5.34
N THR A 141 0.46 -3.00 -4.42
CA THR A 141 1.86 -3.29 -4.74
C THR A 141 2.01 -4.70 -5.31
N ILE A 142 1.26 -5.67 -4.77
CA ILE A 142 1.19 -7.04 -5.31
C ILE A 142 0.61 -7.03 -6.73
N ARG A 143 -0.53 -6.35 -6.98
CA ARG A 143 -1.13 -6.26 -8.33
C ARG A 143 -0.15 -5.70 -9.34
N GLU A 144 0.58 -4.65 -8.98
CA GLU A 144 1.57 -4.06 -9.87
C GLU A 144 2.77 -4.98 -10.09
N ALA A 145 3.26 -5.65 -9.04
CA ALA A 145 4.33 -6.62 -9.15
C ALA A 145 3.95 -7.78 -10.09
N MET A 146 2.73 -8.31 -9.93
CA MET A 146 2.22 -9.39 -10.77
C MET A 146 2.00 -8.93 -12.22
N ARG A 147 1.43 -7.73 -12.46
CA ARG A 147 1.29 -7.19 -13.82
C ARG A 147 2.63 -6.92 -14.49
N ARG A 148 3.65 -6.49 -13.75
CA ARG A 148 5.00 -6.24 -14.30
C ARG A 148 5.69 -7.52 -14.77
N ASN A 149 5.38 -8.65 -14.15
CA ASN A 149 5.94 -9.97 -14.48
C ASN A 149 5.00 -10.84 -15.33
N HIS A 150 3.83 -10.30 -15.69
CA HIS A 150 2.81 -11.00 -16.45
C HIS A 150 3.33 -11.41 -17.83
N GLY A 151 3.10 -12.66 -18.22
CA GLY A 151 3.54 -13.25 -19.48
C GLY A 151 4.97 -13.81 -19.47
N ARG A 152 5.72 -13.64 -18.37
CA ARG A 152 7.03 -14.26 -18.17
C ARG A 152 7.00 -15.23 -16.99
N ASP A 153 6.82 -14.68 -15.79
CA ASP A 153 6.92 -15.43 -14.53
C ASP A 153 5.56 -15.55 -13.82
N SER A 154 4.59 -14.71 -14.19
CA SER A 154 3.21 -14.80 -13.71
C SER A 154 2.21 -14.86 -14.85
N ARG A 155 1.10 -15.56 -14.61
CA ARG A 155 -0.04 -15.68 -15.52
C ARG A 155 -1.36 -15.58 -14.77
N ILE A 156 -2.43 -15.39 -15.51
CA ILE A 156 -3.79 -15.50 -14.99
C ILE A 156 -4.12 -16.99 -14.86
N GLY A 157 -4.09 -17.48 -13.61
CA GLY A 157 -4.45 -18.86 -13.28
C GLY A 157 -5.96 -19.08 -13.12
N GLY A 158 -6.73 -18.00 -12.98
CA GLY A 158 -8.18 -18.06 -12.84
C GLY A 158 -8.81 -16.73 -12.49
N TRP A 159 -10.10 -16.76 -12.21
CA TRP A 159 -10.88 -15.59 -11.84
C TRP A 159 -11.80 -15.93 -10.67
N LYS A 160 -11.75 -15.11 -9.63
CA LYS A 160 -12.60 -15.25 -8.44
C LYS A 160 -13.58 -14.08 -8.35
N ARG A 161 -14.85 -14.36 -8.11
CA ARG A 161 -15.84 -13.31 -7.83
C ARG A 161 -15.62 -12.74 -6.42
N THR A 162 -15.15 -11.50 -6.35
CA THR A 162 -15.03 -10.78 -5.07
C THR A 162 -16.33 -10.06 -4.73
N THR A 163 -16.96 -9.42 -5.73
CA THR A 163 -18.28 -8.80 -5.58
C THR A 163 -19.21 -9.29 -6.70
N PRO A 164 -20.54 -9.07 -6.60
CA PRO A 164 -21.48 -9.48 -7.65
C PRO A 164 -21.14 -8.96 -9.06
N HIS A 165 -20.40 -7.84 -9.15
CA HIS A 165 -20.03 -7.18 -10.39
C HIS A 165 -18.51 -7.19 -10.68
N HIS A 166 -17.69 -7.75 -9.78
CA HIS A 166 -16.24 -7.69 -9.91
C HIS A 166 -15.58 -9.07 -9.85
N TRP A 167 -14.88 -9.41 -10.94
CA TRP A 167 -13.98 -10.55 -11.02
C TRP A 167 -12.56 -10.11 -10.68
N ALA A 168 -12.00 -10.66 -9.61
CA ALA A 168 -10.60 -10.54 -9.28
C ALA A 168 -9.78 -11.60 -10.02
N VAL A 169 -8.62 -11.20 -10.52
CA VAL A 169 -7.65 -12.10 -11.14
C VAL A 169 -7.01 -12.97 -10.06
N GLN A 170 -6.99 -14.28 -10.29
CA GLN A 170 -6.14 -15.21 -9.54
C GLN A 170 -4.83 -15.39 -10.30
N TRP A 171 -3.73 -15.10 -9.62
CA TRP A 171 -2.39 -15.18 -10.17
C TRP A 171 -1.81 -16.58 -9.95
N ALA A 172 -1.25 -17.15 -11.01
CA ALA A 172 -0.45 -18.37 -10.97
C ALA A 172 0.99 -18.06 -11.41
N ILE A 173 1.94 -18.86 -10.94
CA ILE A 173 3.34 -18.79 -11.39
C ILE A 173 3.51 -19.68 -12.62
N GLY A 174 4.22 -19.18 -13.63
CA GLY A 174 4.50 -19.89 -14.88
C GLY A 174 4.22 -19.08 -16.14
N SER A 175 4.60 -19.64 -17.28
CA SER A 175 4.51 -19.01 -18.61
C SER A 175 3.38 -19.58 -19.48
N ASP A 176 2.47 -20.37 -18.91
CA ASP A 176 1.34 -20.91 -19.68
C ASP A 176 0.38 -19.79 -20.13
N PRO A 177 -0.44 -20.03 -21.18
CA PRO A 177 -1.46 -19.09 -21.61
C PRO A 177 -2.43 -18.69 -20.48
N ASP A 178 -2.87 -17.43 -20.52
CA ASP A 178 -3.82 -16.90 -19.55
C ASP A 178 -5.18 -17.60 -19.65
N VAL A 179 -5.77 -17.91 -18.50
CA VAL A 179 -7.15 -18.40 -18.44
C VAL A 179 -8.10 -17.26 -18.84
N PRO A 180 -8.95 -17.45 -19.87
CA PRO A 180 -9.87 -16.42 -20.31
C PRO A 180 -10.83 -16.04 -19.19
N ARG A 181 -11.26 -14.78 -19.21
CA ARG A 181 -12.25 -14.30 -18.25
C ARG A 181 -13.56 -15.08 -18.43
N PRO A 182 -14.17 -15.60 -17.35
CA PRO A 182 -15.47 -16.24 -17.42
C PRO A 182 -16.47 -15.31 -18.09
N GLU A 183 -17.26 -15.87 -19.01
CA GLU A 183 -18.32 -15.13 -19.67
C GLU A 183 -19.34 -14.62 -18.65
N ALA A 184 -19.97 -13.49 -18.98
CA ALA A 184 -21.08 -13.01 -18.18
C ALA A 184 -22.22 -14.04 -18.26
N LEU A 185 -22.77 -14.44 -17.09
CA LEU A 185 -23.97 -15.28 -17.08
C LEU A 185 -25.04 -14.67 -17.99
N THR A 186 -25.62 -15.49 -18.85
CA THR A 186 -26.71 -15.05 -19.72
C THR A 186 -27.93 -14.64 -18.89
N LYS A 187 -28.79 -13.76 -19.42
CA LYS A 187 -30.03 -13.35 -18.71
C LYS A 187 -30.89 -14.56 -18.30
N SER A 188 -30.91 -15.61 -19.12
CA SER A 188 -31.64 -16.86 -18.84
C SER A 188 -31.07 -17.59 -17.61
N GLU A 189 -29.75 -17.73 -17.53
CA GLU A 189 -29.07 -18.36 -16.38
C GLU A 189 -29.21 -17.53 -15.10
N GLN A 190 -29.14 -16.20 -15.22
CA GLN A 190 -29.40 -15.29 -14.11
C GLN A 190 -30.82 -15.46 -13.57
N ASN A 191 -31.82 -15.48 -14.46
CA ASN A 191 -33.22 -15.71 -14.10
C ASN A 191 -33.42 -17.09 -13.45
N ARG A 192 -32.77 -18.13 -13.97
CA ARG A 192 -32.82 -19.50 -13.41
C ARG A 192 -32.20 -19.57 -12.01
N ALA A 193 -31.05 -18.93 -11.80
CA ALA A 193 -30.40 -18.84 -10.49
C ALA A 193 -31.24 -18.04 -9.49
N GLN A 194 -31.86 -16.94 -9.94
CA GLN A 194 -32.77 -16.14 -9.12
C GLN A 194 -34.04 -16.92 -8.75
N ALA A 195 -34.63 -17.65 -9.69
CA ALA A 195 -35.78 -18.51 -9.43
C ALA A 195 -35.45 -19.63 -8.42
N LYS A 196 -34.27 -20.25 -8.53
CA LYS A 196 -33.78 -21.24 -7.56
C LYS A 196 -33.63 -20.64 -6.16
N ARG A 197 -33.04 -19.45 -6.04
CA ARG A 197 -32.94 -18.70 -4.77
C ARG A 197 -34.32 -18.33 -4.21
N LYS A 198 -35.25 -17.90 -5.06
CA LYS A 198 -36.63 -17.55 -4.65
C LYS A 198 -37.40 -18.79 -4.16
N LYS A 199 -37.23 -19.93 -4.84
CA LYS A 199 -37.80 -21.22 -4.42
C LYS A 199 -37.22 -21.68 -3.08
N ALA A 200 -35.90 -21.60 -2.90
CA ALA A 200 -35.25 -21.91 -1.63
C ALA A 200 -35.77 -21.01 -0.49
N ARG A 201 -35.85 -19.69 -0.70
CA ARG A 201 -36.41 -18.72 0.26
C ARG A 201 -37.87 -18.98 0.61
N LYS A 202 -38.68 -19.51 -0.32
CA LYS A 202 -40.07 -19.91 -0.08
C LYS A 202 -40.19 -21.23 0.68
N ALA A 203 -39.27 -22.17 0.43
CA ALA A 203 -39.32 -23.52 0.98
C ALA A 203 -38.80 -23.60 2.41
N ASN A 204 -37.92 -22.70 2.85
CA ASN A 204 -37.37 -22.75 4.19
C ASN A 204 -37.26 -21.34 4.81
N PRO A 205 -38.10 -21.01 5.81
CA PRO A 205 -38.08 -19.71 6.48
C PRO A 205 -36.85 -19.54 7.40
N PHE A 206 -36.13 -20.62 7.73
CA PHE A 206 -34.99 -20.61 8.65
C PHE A 206 -33.61 -20.63 7.95
N LEU A 207 -33.52 -20.29 6.67
CA LEU A 207 -32.23 -20.30 5.93
C LEU A 207 -31.12 -19.46 6.57
N VAL A 208 -31.50 -18.46 7.37
CA VAL A 208 -30.57 -17.65 8.15
C VAL A 208 -30.05 -18.43 9.36
N ALA A 209 -30.90 -19.18 10.06
CA ALA A 209 -30.53 -20.02 11.20
C ALA A 209 -29.75 -21.28 10.75
N ALA A 210 -30.04 -21.80 9.56
CA ALA A 210 -29.29 -22.88 8.93
C ALA A 210 -27.93 -22.45 8.35
N GLY A 211 -27.59 -21.14 8.38
CA GLY A 211 -26.31 -20.61 7.91
C GLY A 211 -26.15 -20.53 6.38
N GLU A 212 -27.16 -20.93 5.60
CA GLU A 212 -27.11 -20.92 4.14
C GLU A 212 -27.21 -19.51 3.53
N VAL A 213 -27.78 -18.56 4.26
CA VAL A 213 -27.91 -17.16 3.86
C VAL A 213 -27.32 -16.26 4.93
N LYS A 214 -26.35 -15.40 4.56
CA LYS A 214 -25.83 -14.39 5.48
C LYS A 214 -26.98 -13.45 5.89
N PRO A 215 -27.24 -13.28 7.20
CA PRO A 215 -28.23 -12.32 7.66
C PRO A 215 -27.85 -10.93 7.16
N VAL A 216 -28.86 -10.18 6.71
CA VAL A 216 -28.69 -8.76 6.41
C VAL A 216 -28.54 -8.06 7.76
N LEU A 217 -27.31 -7.76 8.14
CA LEU A 217 -26.97 -6.95 9.30
C LEU A 217 -27.22 -5.47 8.96
N THR A 218 -28.46 -5.11 8.63
CA THR A 218 -28.86 -3.70 8.63
C THR A 218 -28.86 -3.24 10.08
N GLY A 219 -27.85 -2.45 10.46
CA GLY A 219 -27.83 -1.77 11.75
C GLY A 219 -29.09 -0.89 11.91
N ALA A 220 -29.64 -0.89 13.12
CA ALA A 220 -30.85 -0.20 13.55
C ALA A 220 -32.18 -0.75 12.97
N GLY A 221 -32.52 -1.98 13.32
CA GLY A 221 -33.92 -2.40 13.40
C GLY A 221 -34.55 -1.89 14.71
N ARG A 222 -35.84 -1.55 14.70
CA ARG A 222 -36.58 -1.23 15.94
C ARG A 222 -36.65 -2.51 16.79
N GLU A 223 -36.08 -2.49 17.98
CA GLU A 223 -36.26 -3.56 18.97
C GLU A 223 -37.70 -3.47 19.51
N PHE A 224 -38.56 -4.36 19.02
CA PHE A 224 -39.90 -4.53 19.59
C PHE A 224 -39.79 -5.39 20.83
N LYS A 225 -39.73 -4.76 22.00
CA LYS A 225 -39.86 -5.44 23.29
C LYS A 225 -41.36 -5.57 23.59
N GLN A 226 -41.91 -6.77 23.42
CA GLN A 226 -43.25 -7.06 23.93
C GLN A 226 -43.18 -7.12 25.45
N ASP A 227 -43.93 -6.25 26.11
CA ASP A 227 -44.19 -6.35 27.53
C ASP A 227 -45.16 -7.52 27.76
N MET A 228 -44.69 -8.55 28.44
CA MET A 228 -45.48 -9.74 28.76
C MET A 228 -46.14 -9.62 30.15
N THR A 229 -46.19 -8.41 30.71
CA THR A 229 -46.86 -8.16 31.99
C THR A 229 -48.36 -8.38 31.81
N ILE A 230 -48.86 -9.47 32.39
CA ILE A 230 -50.28 -9.79 32.45
C ILE A 230 -50.90 -8.88 33.53
N HIS A 231 -51.61 -7.84 33.12
CA HIS A 231 -52.42 -7.04 34.05
C HIS A 231 -53.70 -7.80 34.36
N LEU A 232 -53.68 -8.61 35.44
CA LEU A 232 -54.89 -9.13 36.06
C LEU A 232 -55.66 -7.93 36.64
N HIS A 233 -56.80 -7.60 36.06
CA HIS A 233 -57.74 -6.65 36.64
C HIS A 233 -58.44 -7.35 37.82
N ASP A 234 -57.96 -7.11 39.03
CA ASP A 234 -58.70 -7.41 40.25
C ASP A 234 -59.72 -6.29 40.49
N GLU A 235 -60.93 -6.46 39.96
CA GLU A 235 -62.12 -5.79 40.47
C GLU A 235 -63.19 -6.85 40.74
N LEU A 236 -63.46 -7.10 42.02
CA LEU A 236 -64.79 -7.24 42.65
C LEU A 236 -64.67 -8.08 43.93
N GLU A 237 -64.64 -7.41 45.08
CA GLU A 237 -65.51 -7.71 46.24
C GLU A 237 -65.13 -6.80 47.42
N ALA A 238 -65.84 -5.68 47.53
CA ALA A 238 -65.97 -4.93 48.78
C ALA A 238 -67.31 -4.17 48.74
N ALA A 239 -68.42 -4.89 48.96
CA ALA A 239 -69.68 -4.37 49.50
C ALA A 239 -70.55 -5.54 49.97
#